data_AF-A0A942N417-F1
#
_entry.id   AF-A0A942N417-F1
#
_cell.length_a   1.000
_cell.length_b   1.000
_cell.length_c   1.000
_cell.angle_alpha   90.00
_cell.angle_beta   90.00
_cell.angle_gamma   90.00
#
_symmetry.space_group_name_H-M   'P 1'
#
loop_
_entity.id
_entity.type
_entity.pdbx_description
1 polymer ?
#
loop_
_entity_poly.entity_id
_entity_poly.type
_entity_poly.pdbx_seq_one_letter_code
_entity_poly.pdbx_strand_id
1 'polypeptide(L)'
;MAKAAELNHFPGPKHVLDLSKELNLSQAQIDTTEKIFGMMKEKAVYLGKIIIEKEKQLEQLLSSGKADEESVRNLVMEIAEYQGELRFTHLNSHIQQKGILTSDQILTYESLRGY
;
A
#
# COMPACT_ATOMS: atom_id res chain seq x y z
N MET A 1 1.51 -3.38 -5.43
CA MET A 1 0.87 -2.04 -5.30
C MET A 1 1.86 -0.87 -5.34
N ALA A 2 3.09 -1.01 -4.80
CA ALA A 2 4.05 0.10 -4.71
C ALA A 2 5.29 0.00 -5.63
N LYS A 3 5.22 -0.76 -6.73
CA LYS A 3 6.38 -0.96 -7.63
C LYS A 3 6.96 0.36 -8.16
N ALA A 4 6.10 1.36 -8.42
CA ALA A 4 6.54 2.70 -8.82
C ALA A 4 7.39 3.37 -7.73
N ALA A 5 7.08 3.18 -6.44
CA ALA A 5 7.88 3.71 -5.36
C ALA A 5 9.23 2.98 -5.24
N GLU A 6 9.23 1.65 -5.27
CA GLU A 6 10.47 0.85 -5.19
C GLU A 6 11.45 1.17 -6.32
N LEU A 7 10.96 1.29 -7.56
CA LEU A 7 11.79 1.64 -8.72
C LEU A 7 12.30 3.09 -8.71
N ASN A 8 11.83 3.94 -7.79
CA ASN A 8 12.19 5.35 -7.72
C ASN A 8 12.79 5.71 -6.36
N HIS A 9 13.55 4.80 -5.76
CA HIS A 9 14.33 5.08 -4.55
C HIS A 9 13.47 5.38 -3.31
N PHE A 10 12.29 4.74 -3.20
CA PHE A 10 11.45 4.81 -2.01
C PHE A 10 11.34 3.43 -1.32
N PRO A 11 12.08 3.22 -0.22
CA PRO A 11 12.09 1.96 0.49
C PRO A 11 10.71 1.56 1.04
N GLY A 12 10.35 0.30 0.89
CA GLY A 12 9.12 -0.25 1.51
C GLY A 12 9.34 -0.64 2.97
N PRO A 13 8.43 -0.25 3.90
CA PRO A 13 8.64 -0.43 5.34
C PRO A 13 8.83 -1.90 5.74
N LYS A 14 8.12 -2.84 5.11
CA LYS A 14 8.32 -4.28 5.35
C LYS A 14 9.77 -4.70 5.06
N HIS A 15 10.30 -4.28 3.92
CA HIS A 15 11.63 -4.67 3.47
C HIS A 15 12.73 -3.96 4.25
N VAL A 16 12.46 -2.76 4.75
CA VAL A 16 13.36 -2.09 5.70
C VAL A 16 13.44 -2.86 7.01
N LEU A 17 12.32 -3.36 7.56
CA LEU A 17 12.35 -4.22 8.74
C LEU A 17 13.09 -5.53 8.49
N ASP A 18 12.83 -6.17 7.34
CA ASP A 18 13.50 -7.40 6.92
C ASP A 18 15.04 -7.22 6.86
N LEU A 19 15.52 -6.01 6.52
CA LEU A 19 16.94 -5.64 6.40
C LEU A 19 17.47 -4.79 7.57
N SER A 20 16.79 -4.80 8.71
CA SER A 20 17.06 -3.88 9.81
C SER A 20 18.50 -3.93 10.33
N LYS A 21 19.11 -5.12 10.33
CA LYS A 21 20.50 -5.32 10.77
C LYS A 21 21.49 -4.80 9.76
N GLU A 22 21.28 -5.11 8.49
CA GLU A 22 22.13 -4.71 7.36
C GLU A 22 22.11 -3.18 7.16
N LEU A 23 20.97 -2.56 7.42
CA LEU A 23 20.80 -1.10 7.38
C LEU A 23 21.25 -0.40 8.68
N ASN A 24 21.70 -1.17 9.68
CA ASN A 24 22.08 -0.66 11.00
C ASN A 24 21.04 0.32 11.57
N LEU A 25 19.76 -0.08 11.52
CA LEU A 25 18.68 0.79 11.99
C LEU A 25 18.81 1.03 13.50
N SER A 26 18.61 2.27 13.93
CA SER A 26 18.45 2.56 15.35
C SER A 26 17.12 2.02 15.86
N GLN A 27 17.00 1.80 17.17
CA GLN A 27 15.73 1.36 17.78
C GLN A 27 14.58 2.32 17.44
N ALA A 28 14.82 3.63 17.44
CA ALA A 28 13.82 4.62 17.07
C ALA A 28 13.35 4.49 15.60
N GLN A 29 14.26 4.15 14.68
CA GLN A 29 13.90 3.89 13.28
C GLN A 29 13.09 2.60 13.14
N ILE A 30 13.44 1.56 13.89
CA ILE A 30 12.68 0.29 13.93
C ILE A 30 11.25 0.57 14.41
N ASP A 31 11.09 1.20 15.58
CA ASP A 31 9.77 1.47 16.19
C ASP A 31 8.88 2.30 15.26
N THR A 32 9.46 3.32 14.61
CA THR A 32 8.73 4.17 13.66
C THR A 32 8.35 3.41 12.37
N THR A 33 9.26 2.56 11.87
CA THR A 33 9.02 1.72 10.69
C THR A 33 7.92 0.70 10.96
N GLU A 34 7.92 0.06 12.14
CA GLU A 34 6.86 -0.86 12.56
C GLU A 34 5.50 -0.17 12.64
N LYS A 35 5.45 1.05 13.18
CA LYS A 35 4.23 1.85 13.22
C LYS A 35 3.70 2.16 11.82
N ILE A 36 4.56 2.59 10.89
CA ILE A 36 4.17 2.84 9.49
C ILE A 36 3.65 1.57 8.84
N PHE A 37 4.36 0.46 8.98
CA PHE A 37 3.94 -0.83 8.43
C PHE A 37 2.59 -1.28 8.99
N GLY A 38 2.41 -1.16 10.31
CA GLY A 38 1.16 -1.51 11.00
C GLY A 38 -0.03 -0.69 10.50
N MET A 39 0.09 0.64 10.49
CA MET A 39 -0.97 1.54 10.01
C MET A 39 -1.32 1.28 8.55
N MET A 40 -0.32 1.09 7.69
CA MET A 40 -0.52 0.77 6.28
C MET A 40 -1.26 -0.57 6.11
N LYS A 41 -0.82 -1.61 6.84
CA LYS A 41 -1.42 -2.95 6.78
C LYS A 41 -2.87 -2.93 7.26
N GLU A 42 -3.15 -2.26 8.36
CA GLU A 42 -4.51 -2.13 8.91
C GLU A 42 -5.45 -1.45 7.91
N LYS A 43 -5.06 -0.28 7.39
CA LYS A 43 -5.86 0.45 6.40
C LYS A 43 -6.02 -0.36 5.11
N ALA A 44 -4.97 -1.04 4.64
CA ALA A 44 -5.05 -1.89 3.44
C ALA A 44 -6.03 -3.06 3.61
N VAL A 45 -6.03 -3.73 4.77
CA VAL A 45 -6.98 -4.81 5.06
C VAL A 45 -8.41 -4.29 5.12
N TYR A 46 -8.63 -3.14 5.77
CA TYR A 46 -9.95 -2.51 5.84
C TYR A 46 -10.49 -2.17 4.45
N LEU A 47 -9.71 -1.49 3.61
CA LEU A 47 -10.09 -1.15 2.24
C LEU A 47 -10.33 -2.39 1.38
N GLY A 48 -9.48 -3.41 1.50
CA GLY A 48 -9.63 -4.68 0.76
C GLY A 48 -10.96 -5.37 1.06
N LYS A 49 -11.43 -5.35 2.32
CA LYS A 49 -12.75 -5.89 2.69
C LYS A 49 -13.89 -5.13 2.03
N ILE A 50 -13.81 -3.80 1.98
CA ILE A 50 -14.83 -2.96 1.32
C ILE A 50 -14.87 -3.25 -0.17
N ILE A 51 -13.71 -3.32 -0.83
CA ILE A 51 -13.62 -3.63 -2.26
C ILE A 51 -14.29 -4.99 -2.54
N ILE A 52 -13.96 -6.04 -1.79
CA ILE A 52 -14.56 -7.37 -1.96
C ILE A 52 -16.09 -7.32 -1.81
N GLU A 53 -16.59 -6.56 -0.84
CA GLU A 53 -18.04 -6.44 -0.61
C GLU A 53 -18.73 -5.69 -1.77
N LYS A 54 -18.12 -4.62 -2.27
CA LYS A 54 -18.64 -3.86 -3.42
C LYS A 54 -18.61 -4.67 -4.72
N GLU A 55 -17.56 -5.47 -4.94
CA GLU A 55 -17.48 -6.39 -6.08
C GLU A 55 -18.59 -7.45 -6.04
N LYS A 56 -18.91 -7.98 -4.84
CA LYS A 56 -20.07 -8.88 -4.68
C LYS A 56 -21.40 -8.19 -4.98
N GLN A 57 -21.56 -6.93 -4.58
CA GLN A 57 -22.75 -6.14 -4.92
C GLN A 57 -22.87 -5.96 -6.44
N LEU A 58 -21.74 -5.76 -7.13
CA LEU A 58 -21.72 -5.62 -8.59
C LEU A 58 -22.12 -6.94 -9.27
N GLU A 59 -21.58 -8.06 -8.81
CA GLU A 59 -21.96 -9.39 -9.28
C GLU A 59 -23.45 -9.67 -9.07
N GLN A 60 -24.00 -9.33 -7.91
CA GLN A 60 -25.43 -9.47 -7.60
C GLN A 60 -26.31 -8.58 -8.48
N LEU A 61 -25.92 -7.32 -8.69
CA LEU A 61 -26.66 -6.39 -9.54
C LEU A 61 -26.76 -6.92 -10.97
N LEU A 62 -25.64 -7.34 -11.54
CA LEU A 62 -25.56 -7.90 -12.90
C LEU A 62 -26.35 -9.20 -13.03
N SER A 63 -26.18 -10.15 -12.10
CA SER A 63 -26.86 -11.45 -12.15
C SER A 63 -28.37 -11.36 -11.91
N SER A 64 -28.85 -10.29 -11.26
CA SER A 64 -30.29 -10.09 -11.03
C SER A 64 -31.10 -9.68 -12.28
N GLY A 65 -30.43 -9.29 -13.37
CA GLY A 65 -31.08 -8.74 -14.57
C GLY A 65 -31.66 -7.33 -14.39
N LYS A 66 -31.40 -6.68 -13.24
CA LYS A 66 -31.87 -5.31 -12.92
C LYS A 66 -30.81 -4.23 -13.16
N ALA A 67 -29.65 -4.60 -13.67
CA ALA A 67 -28.57 -3.67 -13.96
C ALA A 67 -28.96 -2.70 -15.08
N ASP A 68 -28.69 -1.42 -14.88
CA ASP A 68 -28.71 -0.39 -15.89
C ASP A 68 -27.37 0.36 -15.92
N GLU A 69 -27.19 1.23 -16.91
CA GLU A 69 -25.95 1.98 -17.10
C GLU A 69 -25.58 2.80 -15.86
N GLU A 70 -26.55 3.46 -15.23
CA GLU A 70 -26.33 4.35 -14.10
C GLU A 70 -25.88 3.58 -12.86
N SER A 71 -26.61 2.53 -12.49
CA SER A 71 -26.33 1.70 -11.31
C SER A 71 -24.98 1.00 -11.41
N VAL A 72 -24.64 0.47 -12.59
CA VAL A 72 -23.32 -0.15 -12.84
C VAL A 72 -22.22 0.89 -12.79
N ARG A 73 -22.40 2.04 -13.45
CA ARG A 73 -21.39 3.12 -13.45
C ARG A 73 -21.10 3.60 -12.03
N ASN A 74 -22.13 3.85 -11.22
CA ASN A 74 -21.96 4.32 -9.85
C ASN A 74 -21.15 3.31 -9.02
N LEU A 75 -21.52 2.03 -9.06
CA LEU A 75 -20.86 1.01 -8.26
C LEU A 75 -19.40 0.76 -8.70
N VAL A 76 -19.13 0.80 -10.00
CA VAL A 76 -17.76 0.70 -10.55
C VAL A 76 -16.91 1.90 -10.11
N MET A 77 -17.46 3.11 -10.12
CA MET A 77 -16.73 4.30 -9.66
C MET A 77 -16.43 4.24 -8.15
N GLU A 78 -17.36 3.75 -7.33
CA GLU A 78 -17.11 3.53 -5.90
C GLU A 78 -16.01 2.50 -5.66
N ILE A 79 -16.01 1.38 -6.39
CA ILE A 79 -14.95 0.36 -6.33
C ILE A 79 -13.60 1.00 -6.69
N ALA A 80 -13.55 1.77 -7.78
CA ALA A 80 -12.33 2.42 -8.25
C ALA A 80 -11.78 3.42 -7.22
N GLU A 81 -12.63 4.14 -6.50
CA GLU A 81 -12.23 5.04 -5.41
C GLU A 81 -11.50 4.27 -4.31
N TYR A 82 -12.07 3.16 -3.82
CA TYR A 82 -11.42 2.33 -2.80
C TYR A 82 -10.13 1.67 -3.29
N GLN A 83 -10.08 1.23 -4.56
CA GLN A 83 -8.85 0.72 -5.17
C GLN A 83 -7.77 1.81 -5.26
N GLY A 84 -8.16 3.05 -5.58
CA GLY A 84 -7.31 4.23 -5.56
C GLY A 84 -6.73 4.49 -4.18
N GLU A 85 -7.59 4.51 -3.15
CA GLU A 85 -7.18 4.67 -1.74
C GLU A 85 -6.25 3.56 -1.27
N LEU A 86 -6.48 2.31 -1.70
CA LEU A 86 -5.61 1.19 -1.37
C LEU A 86 -4.22 1.37 -1.98
N ARG A 87 -4.16 1.78 -3.25
CA ARG A 87 -2.89 2.07 -3.93
C ARG A 87 -2.17 3.25 -3.26
N PHE A 88 -2.88 4.31 -2.94
CA PHE A 88 -2.34 5.46 -2.21
C PHE A 88 -1.78 5.05 -0.85
N THR A 89 -2.50 4.23 -0.08
CA THR A 89 -2.08 3.73 1.24
C THR A 89 -0.72 3.03 1.16
N HIS A 90 -0.49 2.20 0.14
CA HIS A 90 0.81 1.59 -0.10
C HIS A 90 1.89 2.62 -0.47
N LEU A 91 1.65 3.46 -1.48
CA LEU A 91 2.65 4.44 -1.94
C LEU A 91 3.03 5.43 -0.83
N ASN A 92 2.05 5.90 -0.06
CA ASN A 92 2.28 6.81 1.05
C ASN A 92 3.15 6.18 2.15
N SER A 93 3.01 4.88 2.43
CA SER A 93 3.89 4.20 3.38
C SER A 93 5.36 4.20 2.94
N HIS A 94 5.64 4.12 1.64
CA HIS A 94 6.99 4.23 1.10
C HIS A 94 7.53 5.67 1.22
N ILE A 95 6.69 6.68 1.00
CA ILE A 95 7.06 8.10 1.21
C ILE A 95 7.43 8.35 2.66
N GLN A 96 6.59 7.89 3.60
CA GLN A 96 6.85 8.01 5.03
C GLN A 96 8.12 7.24 5.44
N GLN A 97 8.31 6.02 4.92
CA GLN A 97 9.49 5.22 5.22
C GLN A 97 10.79 5.90 4.79
N LYS A 98 10.81 6.47 3.58
CA LYS A 98 11.97 7.19 3.06
C LYS A 98 12.37 8.34 3.99
N GLY A 99 11.41 9.03 4.61
CA GLY A 99 11.66 10.13 5.53
C GLY A 99 12.33 9.75 6.86
N ILE A 100 12.47 8.46 7.16
CA ILE A 100 13.08 7.95 8.41
C ILE A 100 14.52 7.49 8.20
N LEU A 101 14.87 7.13 6.97
CA LEU A 101 16.18 6.58 6.64
C LEU A 101 17.16 7.71 6.28
N THR A 102 18.43 7.49 6.60
CA THR A 102 19.51 8.35 6.09
C THR A 102 19.76 8.04 4.61
N SER A 103 20.43 8.96 3.90
CA SER A 103 20.85 8.74 2.51
C SER A 103 21.70 7.46 2.36
N ASP A 104 22.62 7.20 3.30
CA ASP A 104 23.48 6.01 3.27
C ASP A 104 22.67 4.72 3.47
N GLN A 105 21.65 4.74 4.33
CA GLN A 105 20.73 3.61 4.50
C GLN A 105 19.89 3.36 3.25
N ILE A 106 19.45 4.40 2.56
CA ILE A 106 18.73 4.27 1.28
C ILE A 106 19.63 3.64 0.22
N LEU A 107 20.88 4.11 0.08
CA LEU A 107 21.85 3.52 -0.86
C LEU A 107 22.15 2.05 -0.54
N THR A 108 22.31 1.72 0.75
CA THR A 108 22.52 0.33 1.19
C THR A 108 21.31 -0.54 0.88
N TYR A 109 20.10 -0.03 1.13
CA TYR A 109 18.85 -0.71 0.82
C TYR A 109 18.71 -1.01 -0.68
N GLU A 110 19.05 -0.06 -1.55
CA GLU A 110 18.97 -0.22 -3.00
C GLU A 110 19.92 -1.30 -3.50
N SER A 111 21.17 -1.26 -3.03
CA SER A 111 22.17 -2.29 -3.31
C SER A 111 21.69 -3.69 -2.88
N LEU A 112 21.13 -3.82 -1.68
CA LEU A 112 20.63 -5.09 -1.15
C LEU A 112 19.37 -5.60 -1.89
N ARG A 113 18.56 -4.70 -2.46
CA ARG A 113 17.35 -5.05 -3.21
C ARG A 113 17.57 -5.23 -4.71
N GLY A 114 18.76 -4.91 -5.21
CA GLY A 114 19.13 -5.05 -6.62
C GLY A 114 18.54 -3.96 -7.51
N TYR A 115 18.44 -2.73 -6.99
CA TYR A 115 18.08 -1.53 -7.74
C TYR A 115 19.29 -0.69 -8.12
#